data_AF-A0A914B566-F1
#
_entry.id   AF-A0A914B566-F1
#
_cell.length_a   1.000
_cell.length_b   1.000
_cell.length_c   1.000
_cell.angle_alpha   90.00
_cell.angle_beta   90.00
_cell.angle_gamma   90.00
#
_symmetry.space_group_name_H-M   'P 1'
#
loop_
_entity.id
_entity.type
_entity.pdbx_description
1 polymer ?
#
loop_
_entity_poly.entity_id
_entity_poly.type
_entity_poly.pdbx_seq_one_letter_code
_entity_poly.pdbx_strand_id
1 'polypeptide(L)'
;MTCPRFLVAVIVLLVTAVAQVGAQADATCTGISKDVSCKKCRDNTHKCMPGEVPVDDWLIATAKQQRELQIDEPWNRLQMLDAHNGYNTRAWGYGVNDTCPWSPPNPYPMDCNNYANQEFSFTDLLNMGVRAVEIDNWFCFNEMRMAHLGSTIDLECSVYDRLFSDGIKEIADWINLPGNGEEMVKIYMNEKFDQGNDDSVNNPLRDYMGERILTPADLKNTYGGQWPTPRQMRKAGKNVVIATGSTAGSGEVYPHGGVYIHKIYWEDLQMRYVRYQFLSH
;
A
#
# COMPACT_ATOMS: atom_id res chain seq x y z
N MET A 1 -32.34 30.05 -78.54
CA MET A 1 -31.83 30.94 -77.47
C MET A 1 -32.61 30.66 -76.21
N THR A 2 -32.07 29.84 -75.32
CA THR A 2 -32.53 29.57 -73.95
C THR A 2 -31.34 28.97 -73.17
N CYS A 3 -31.01 29.60 -72.04
CA CYS A 3 -30.05 29.19 -70.99
C CYS A 3 -30.66 27.98 -70.18
N PRO A 4 -29.98 27.24 -69.26
CA PRO A 4 -28.91 27.74 -68.38
C PRO A 4 -27.77 26.80 -67.89
N ARG A 5 -26.67 27.47 -67.49
CA ARG A 5 -25.78 27.27 -66.31
C ARG A 5 -25.73 25.88 -65.65
N PHE A 6 -24.57 25.22 -65.77
CA PHE A 6 -24.12 24.18 -64.83
C PHE A 6 -23.41 24.83 -63.63
N LEU A 7 -24.00 24.67 -62.45
CA LEU A 7 -23.36 24.88 -61.15
C LEU A 7 -22.81 23.51 -60.71
N VAL A 8 -21.50 23.35 -60.53
CA VAL A 8 -20.93 22.16 -59.89
C VAL A 8 -20.63 22.53 -58.44
N ALA A 9 -21.44 22.01 -57.52
CA ALA A 9 -21.22 22.13 -56.09
C ALA A 9 -20.19 21.08 -55.64
N VAL A 10 -19.12 21.53 -55.00
CA VAL A 10 -18.15 20.66 -54.31
C VAL A 10 -18.73 20.29 -52.95
N ILE A 11 -19.07 19.01 -52.75
CA ILE A 11 -19.46 18.48 -51.45
C ILE A 11 -18.20 18.05 -50.72
N VAL A 12 -17.82 18.79 -49.68
CA VAL A 12 -16.80 18.36 -48.70
C VAL A 12 -17.53 17.58 -47.62
N LEU A 13 -17.36 16.25 -47.61
CA LEU A 13 -17.82 15.37 -46.54
C LEU A 13 -16.82 15.45 -45.37
N LEU A 14 -17.13 16.26 -44.37
CA LEU A 14 -16.48 16.22 -43.05
C LEU A 14 -17.09 15.05 -42.27
N VAL A 15 -16.39 13.92 -42.21
CA VAL A 15 -16.70 12.82 -41.30
C VAL A 15 -16.12 13.18 -39.93
N THR A 16 -16.92 13.80 -39.07
CA THR A 16 -16.63 13.87 -37.64
C THR A 16 -16.94 12.51 -37.03
N ALA A 17 -15.92 11.67 -36.87
CA ALA A 17 -15.99 10.52 -35.98
C ALA A 17 -16.04 11.04 -34.54
N VAL A 18 -17.25 11.20 -34.02
CA VAL A 18 -17.45 11.38 -32.58
C VAL A 18 -17.16 10.01 -31.96
N ALA A 19 -15.97 9.85 -31.38
CA ALA A 19 -15.69 8.74 -30.49
C ALA A 19 -16.64 8.89 -29.30
N GLN A 20 -17.71 8.08 -29.26
CA GLN A 20 -18.47 7.85 -28.05
C GLN A 20 -17.52 7.14 -27.08
N VAL A 21 -16.84 7.92 -26.24
CA VAL A 21 -16.35 7.41 -24.96
C VAL A 21 -17.62 7.17 -24.14
N GLY A 22 -18.16 5.95 -24.24
CA GLY A 22 -19.20 5.52 -23.34
C GLY A 22 -18.63 5.63 -21.93
N ALA A 23 -19.18 6.53 -21.12
CA ALA A 23 -18.98 6.47 -19.68
C ALA A 23 -19.54 5.12 -19.24
N GLN A 24 -18.65 4.15 -19.05
CA GLN A 24 -18.99 2.89 -18.40
C GLN A 24 -19.55 3.29 -17.04
N ALA A 25 -20.80 2.90 -16.76
CA ALA A 25 -21.40 3.18 -15.47
C ALA A 25 -20.50 2.55 -14.40
N ASP A 26 -20.10 3.34 -13.39
CA ASP A 26 -19.26 2.85 -12.31
C ASP A 26 -19.93 1.62 -11.66
N ALA A 27 -19.15 0.55 -11.40
CA ALA A 27 -19.68 -0.62 -10.74
C ALA A 27 -20.27 -0.27 -9.37
N THR A 28 -21.37 -0.94 -9.02
CA THR A 28 -22.00 -0.77 -7.72
C THR A 28 -21.08 -1.29 -6.62
N CYS A 29 -20.69 -0.43 -5.69
CA CYS A 29 -19.89 -0.79 -4.52
C CYS A 29 -20.66 -1.74 -3.58
N THR A 30 -19.94 -2.61 -2.87
CA THR A 30 -20.51 -3.57 -1.90
C THR A 30 -19.77 -3.58 -0.56
N GLY A 31 -20.48 -3.96 0.51
CA GLY A 31 -19.94 -3.98 1.88
C GLY A 31 -19.46 -2.60 2.33
N ILE A 32 -18.35 -2.55 3.05
CA ILE A 32 -17.77 -1.28 3.58
C ILE A 32 -17.49 -0.28 2.46
N SER A 33 -17.07 -0.75 1.28
CA SER A 33 -16.84 0.13 0.13
C SER A 33 -18.09 0.96 -0.23
N LYS A 34 -19.28 0.38 -0.04
CA LYS A 34 -20.57 1.08 -0.16
C LYS A 34 -20.84 1.97 1.04
N ASP A 35 -20.60 1.47 2.25
CA ASP A 35 -20.91 2.18 3.50
C ASP A 35 -20.11 3.48 3.64
N VAL A 36 -18.85 3.47 3.20
CA VAL A 36 -18.00 4.67 3.16
C VAL A 36 -18.24 5.54 1.93
N SER A 37 -19.20 5.19 1.07
CA SER A 37 -19.54 5.93 -0.14
C SER A 37 -18.35 6.15 -1.08
N CYS A 38 -17.62 5.09 -1.39
CA CYS A 38 -16.52 5.17 -2.36
C CYS A 38 -16.99 5.75 -3.69
N LYS A 39 -16.19 6.66 -4.24
CA LYS A 39 -16.54 7.40 -5.46
C LYS A 39 -16.64 6.47 -6.67
N LYS A 40 -15.75 5.47 -6.75
CA LYS A 40 -15.74 4.43 -7.77
C LYS A 40 -15.32 3.09 -7.20
N CYS A 41 -15.88 2.03 -7.75
CA CYS A 41 -15.55 0.65 -7.41
C CYS A 41 -15.21 -0.15 -8.66
N ARG A 42 -14.37 -1.19 -8.49
CA ARG A 42 -13.99 -2.08 -9.60
C ARG A 42 -15.14 -2.99 -10.00
N ASP A 43 -15.22 -3.27 -11.29
CA ASP A 43 -16.25 -4.16 -11.85
C ASP A 43 -16.18 -5.60 -11.34
N ASN A 44 -14.96 -6.12 -11.09
CA ASN A 44 -14.77 -7.53 -10.72
C ASN A 44 -14.89 -7.78 -9.20
N THR A 45 -14.42 -6.86 -8.37
CA THR A 45 -14.43 -7.03 -6.91
C THR A 45 -15.57 -6.27 -6.24
N HIS A 46 -16.17 -5.28 -6.92
CA HIS A 46 -17.13 -4.34 -6.35
C HIS A 46 -16.58 -3.58 -5.12
N LYS A 47 -15.25 -3.48 -5.01
CA LYS A 47 -14.52 -2.78 -3.95
C LYS A 47 -13.95 -1.46 -4.45
N CYS A 48 -13.67 -0.55 -3.52
CA CYS A 48 -13.13 0.77 -3.85
C CYS A 48 -11.89 0.66 -4.74
N MET A 49 -11.85 1.48 -5.77
CA MET A 49 -10.62 1.69 -6.52
C MET A 49 -9.64 2.53 -5.67
N PRO A 50 -8.32 2.37 -5.87
CA PRO A 50 -7.31 3.12 -5.13
C PRO A 50 -7.50 4.62 -5.23
N GLY A 51 -7.56 5.30 -4.09
CA GLY A 51 -7.75 6.74 -3.99
C GLY A 51 -9.20 7.21 -4.02
N GLU A 52 -10.16 6.30 -4.14
CA GLU A 52 -11.59 6.65 -4.26
C GLU A 52 -12.34 6.62 -2.92
N VAL A 53 -11.68 6.20 -1.83
CA VAL A 53 -12.24 6.32 -0.48
C VAL A 53 -12.30 7.81 -0.10
N PRO A 54 -13.48 8.36 0.22
CA PRO A 54 -13.56 9.72 0.75
C PRO A 54 -12.95 9.73 2.15
N VAL A 55 -12.01 10.65 2.37
CA VAL A 55 -11.37 10.87 3.67
C VAL A 55 -11.72 12.27 4.14
N ASP A 56 -12.13 12.38 5.40
CA ASP A 56 -12.47 13.67 6.00
C ASP A 56 -11.24 14.58 6.10
N ASP A 57 -11.36 15.83 5.68
CA ASP A 57 -10.27 16.82 5.73
C ASP A 57 -9.73 17.01 7.16
N TRP A 58 -10.59 16.90 8.17
CA TRP A 58 -10.19 16.93 9.57
C TRP A 58 -9.29 15.74 9.92
N LEU A 59 -9.59 14.54 9.43
CA LEU A 59 -8.74 13.36 9.64
C LEU A 59 -7.37 13.55 8.98
N ILE A 60 -7.34 14.05 7.73
CA ILE A 60 -6.10 14.34 7.01
C ILE A 60 -5.25 15.35 7.80
N ALA A 61 -5.84 16.46 8.21
CA ALA A 61 -5.16 17.52 8.95
C ALA A 61 -4.67 17.04 10.33
N THR A 62 -5.50 16.29 11.06
CA THR A 62 -5.18 15.80 12.40
C THR A 62 -4.07 14.75 12.36
N ALA A 63 -4.16 13.78 11.44
CA ALA A 63 -3.12 12.79 11.25
C ALA A 63 -1.79 13.45 10.84
N LYS A 64 -1.83 14.47 9.97
CA LYS A 64 -0.63 15.25 9.63
C LYS A 64 -0.04 15.95 10.84
N GLN A 65 -0.86 16.62 11.63
CA GLN A 65 -0.40 17.30 12.85
C GLN A 65 0.30 16.33 13.82
N GLN A 66 -0.25 15.12 14.03
CA GLN A 66 0.38 14.10 14.89
C GLN A 66 1.77 13.69 14.42
N ARG A 67 2.00 13.63 13.10
CA ARG A 67 3.31 13.31 12.52
C ARG A 67 4.28 14.48 12.63
N GLU A 68 3.81 15.70 12.35
CA GLU A 68 4.66 16.90 12.41
C GLU A 68 5.11 17.24 13.84
N LEU A 69 4.36 16.84 14.87
CA LEU A 69 4.79 16.98 16.28
C LEU A 69 6.07 16.18 16.60
N GLN A 70 6.36 15.13 15.82
CA GLN A 70 7.51 14.23 16.03
C GLN A 70 8.63 14.48 15.02
N ILE A 71 8.61 15.60 14.29
CA ILE A 71 9.54 15.87 13.18
C ILE A 71 11.02 15.92 13.58
N ASP A 72 11.29 16.20 14.85
CA ASP A 72 12.63 16.26 15.44
C ASP A 72 12.95 15.07 16.34
N GLU A 73 12.06 14.07 16.41
CA GLU A 73 12.36 12.78 17.02
C GLU A 73 13.14 11.89 16.03
N PRO A 74 14.17 11.16 16.49
CA PRO A 74 14.84 10.14 15.68
C PRO A 74 13.86 9.11 15.13
N TRP A 75 14.08 8.63 13.90
CA TRP A 75 13.18 7.70 13.21
C TRP A 75 12.74 6.50 14.07
N ASN A 76 13.66 5.91 14.82
CA ASN A 76 13.42 4.77 15.69
C ASN A 76 12.61 5.08 16.97
N ARG A 77 12.09 6.30 17.11
CA ARG A 77 11.23 6.75 18.21
C ARG A 77 9.87 7.28 17.73
N LEU A 78 9.62 7.23 16.42
CA LEU A 78 8.38 7.72 15.86
C LEU A 78 7.23 6.76 16.18
N GLN A 79 6.09 7.33 16.58
CA GLN A 79 4.82 6.62 16.60
C GLN A 79 4.16 6.71 15.23
N MET A 80 3.88 5.55 14.62
CA MET A 80 3.23 5.46 13.32
C MET A 80 2.01 4.55 13.39
N LEU A 81 0.95 4.93 12.67
CA LEU A 81 -0.14 4.02 12.34
C LEU A 81 0.34 3.07 11.25
N ASP A 82 0.26 1.78 11.55
CA ASP A 82 0.77 0.67 10.73
C ASP A 82 -0.37 -0.24 10.27
N ALA A 83 -0.27 -0.75 9.05
CA ALA A 83 -1.17 -1.72 8.48
C ALA A 83 -0.46 -3.08 8.35
N HIS A 84 -0.75 -3.97 9.31
CA HIS A 84 -0.34 -5.38 9.28
C HIS A 84 -0.93 -6.06 8.05
N ASN A 85 -0.06 -6.71 7.28
CA ASN A 85 -0.36 -7.31 5.97
C ASN A 85 -1.12 -6.33 5.07
N GLY A 86 -0.63 -5.09 4.98
CA GLY A 86 -1.30 -3.99 4.27
C GLY A 86 -1.62 -4.30 2.81
N TYR A 87 -0.83 -5.18 2.17
CA TYR A 87 -1.06 -5.63 0.79
C TYR A 87 -2.30 -6.53 0.63
N ASN A 88 -2.67 -7.27 1.68
CA ASN A 88 -3.70 -8.30 1.66
C ASN A 88 -5.08 -7.65 1.79
N THR A 89 -5.53 -7.07 0.67
CA THR A 89 -6.70 -6.19 0.63
C THR A 89 -7.76 -6.59 -0.39
N ARG A 90 -9.04 -6.47 0.02
CA ARG A 90 -10.18 -6.73 -0.88
C ARG A 90 -10.23 -5.80 -2.09
N ALA A 91 -9.64 -4.60 -2.00
CA ALA A 91 -9.48 -3.69 -3.13
C ALA A 91 -8.70 -4.30 -4.32
N TRP A 92 -7.87 -5.33 -4.06
CA TRP A 92 -7.11 -6.07 -5.05
C TRP A 92 -7.56 -7.53 -5.20
N GLY A 93 -8.73 -7.89 -4.65
CA GLY A 93 -9.34 -9.21 -4.83
C GLY A 93 -8.90 -10.26 -3.81
N TYR A 94 -8.02 -9.92 -2.86
CA TYR A 94 -7.76 -10.80 -1.73
C TYR A 94 -9.05 -10.98 -0.91
N GLY A 95 -9.26 -12.18 -0.37
CA GLY A 95 -10.47 -12.49 0.41
C GLY A 95 -11.77 -12.42 -0.38
N VAL A 96 -11.75 -12.63 -1.71
CA VAL A 96 -12.97 -12.72 -2.54
C VAL A 96 -13.96 -13.79 -2.04
N ASN A 97 -13.44 -14.81 -1.36
CA ASN A 97 -14.21 -15.90 -0.74
C ASN A 97 -14.43 -15.69 0.77
N ASP A 98 -14.16 -14.48 1.30
CA ASP A 98 -14.45 -14.17 2.68
C ASP A 98 -15.96 -14.21 2.92
N THR A 99 -16.35 -14.92 3.97
CA THR A 99 -17.76 -15.02 4.39
C THR A 99 -18.04 -14.25 5.67
N CYS A 100 -16.99 -13.76 6.35
CA CYS A 100 -17.17 -12.98 7.57
C CYS A 100 -17.73 -11.58 7.27
N PRO A 101 -18.80 -11.16 7.96
CA PRO A 101 -19.25 -9.77 7.90
C PRO A 101 -18.18 -8.84 8.47
N TRP A 102 -18.01 -7.67 7.87
CA TRP A 102 -17.03 -6.68 8.29
C TRP A 102 -17.68 -5.29 8.34
N SER A 103 -17.54 -4.50 9.42
CA SER A 103 -16.80 -4.83 10.65
C SER A 103 -17.37 -6.04 11.40
N PRO A 104 -16.49 -6.89 11.97
CA PRO A 104 -16.94 -8.13 12.57
C PRO A 104 -17.85 -7.87 13.77
N PRO A 105 -19.01 -8.54 13.86
CA PRO A 105 -19.85 -8.41 15.03
C PRO A 105 -19.13 -9.00 16.25
N ASN A 106 -19.46 -8.48 17.43
CA ASN A 106 -19.02 -9.05 18.70
C ASN A 106 -20.22 -9.80 19.33
N PRO A 107 -20.16 -11.13 19.52
CA PRO A 107 -19.03 -12.03 19.28
C PRO A 107 -18.81 -12.37 17.80
N TYR A 108 -17.56 -12.67 17.46
CA TYR A 108 -17.18 -13.09 16.11
C TYR A 108 -17.89 -14.41 15.78
N PRO A 109 -18.56 -14.55 14.62
CA PRO A 109 -19.16 -15.82 14.23
C PRO A 109 -18.03 -16.83 13.99
N MET A 110 -18.01 -17.93 14.73
CA MET A 110 -16.89 -18.91 14.66
C MET A 110 -16.80 -19.63 13.30
N ASP A 111 -17.89 -19.63 12.50
CA ASP A 111 -17.98 -20.38 11.24
C ASP A 111 -17.98 -19.45 10.02
N CYS A 112 -16.95 -18.61 9.87
CA CYS A 112 -16.76 -17.82 8.66
C CYS A 112 -15.29 -17.68 8.28
N ASN A 113 -15.03 -17.52 6.98
CA ASN A 113 -13.69 -17.35 6.43
C ASN A 113 -13.34 -15.85 6.36
N ASN A 114 -12.14 -15.49 6.79
CA ASN A 114 -11.62 -14.13 6.70
C ASN A 114 -10.12 -14.17 6.37
N TYR A 115 -9.81 -14.11 5.08
CA TYR A 115 -8.45 -14.12 4.55
C TYR A 115 -7.91 -12.71 4.35
N ALA A 116 -8.73 -11.74 3.96
CA ALA A 116 -8.27 -10.37 3.77
C ALA A 116 -8.03 -9.66 5.11
N ASN A 117 -6.86 -9.04 5.26
CA ASN A 117 -6.55 -8.24 6.44
C ASN A 117 -7.09 -6.80 6.30
N GLN A 118 -7.19 -6.30 5.06
CA GLN A 118 -7.58 -4.93 4.77
C GLN A 118 -8.77 -4.89 3.80
N GLU A 119 -9.57 -3.83 3.88
CA GLU A 119 -10.61 -3.54 2.88
C GLU A 119 -10.07 -2.69 1.72
N PHE A 120 -9.17 -1.74 2.03
CA PHE A 120 -8.75 -0.68 1.12
C PHE A 120 -7.31 -0.82 0.62
N SER A 121 -6.99 -0.17 -0.49
CA SER A 121 -5.67 -0.23 -1.14
C SER A 121 -4.58 0.48 -0.32
N PHE A 122 -3.29 0.32 -0.70
CA PHE A 122 -2.22 1.11 -0.07
C PHE A 122 -2.47 2.61 -0.24
N THR A 123 -2.91 3.04 -1.42
CA THR A 123 -3.23 4.44 -1.71
C THR A 123 -4.26 4.98 -0.72
N ASP A 124 -5.31 4.21 -0.45
CA ASP A 124 -6.38 4.61 0.48
C ASP A 124 -5.91 4.59 1.93
N LEU A 125 -5.16 3.56 2.35
CA LEU A 125 -4.57 3.49 3.68
C LEU A 125 -3.68 4.71 3.95
N LEU A 126 -2.83 5.07 2.98
CA LEU A 126 -1.98 6.25 3.04
C LEU A 126 -2.81 7.56 3.06
N ASN A 127 -3.89 7.66 2.29
CA ASN A 127 -4.81 8.81 2.36
C ASN A 127 -5.48 8.94 3.74
N MET A 128 -5.79 7.82 4.40
CA MET A 128 -6.37 7.78 5.75
C MET A 128 -5.37 8.06 6.89
N GLY A 129 -4.08 8.24 6.56
CA GLY A 129 -3.05 8.62 7.54
C GLY A 129 -2.15 7.48 8.02
N VAL A 130 -2.33 6.26 7.51
CA VAL A 130 -1.35 5.17 7.70
C VAL A 130 -0.01 5.62 7.11
N ARG A 131 1.09 5.34 7.79
CA ARG A 131 2.45 5.67 7.32
C ARG A 131 3.42 4.52 7.43
N ALA A 132 2.92 3.37 7.85
CA ALA A 132 3.64 2.13 7.87
C ALA A 132 2.77 1.05 7.26
N VAL A 133 3.35 0.24 6.38
CA VAL A 133 2.65 -0.88 5.76
C VAL A 133 3.56 -2.10 5.77
N GLU A 134 2.96 -3.25 6.02
CA GLU A 134 3.64 -4.54 5.95
C GLU A 134 3.33 -5.26 4.63
N ILE A 135 4.38 -5.86 4.07
CA ILE A 135 4.33 -6.63 2.82
C ILE A 135 4.99 -7.99 3.07
N ASP A 136 4.25 -9.06 2.77
CA ASP A 136 4.80 -10.41 2.69
C ASP A 136 5.22 -10.65 1.24
N ASN A 137 6.52 -10.63 0.96
CA ASN A 137 7.03 -10.97 -0.36
C ASN A 137 7.22 -12.49 -0.50
N TRP A 138 6.76 -13.03 -1.63
CA TRP A 138 6.90 -14.44 -1.95
C TRP A 138 7.32 -14.66 -3.40
N PHE A 139 8.37 -15.44 -3.63
CA PHE A 139 8.79 -15.81 -4.97
C PHE A 139 8.07 -17.07 -5.42
N CYS A 140 7.10 -16.92 -6.32
CA CYS A 140 6.39 -18.05 -6.92
C CYS A 140 6.02 -17.76 -8.37
N PHE A 141 5.89 -18.82 -9.16
CA PHE A 141 5.64 -18.72 -10.61
C PHE A 141 6.62 -17.79 -11.33
N ASN A 142 7.90 -17.86 -10.94
CA ASN A 142 9.01 -17.08 -11.51
C ASN A 142 8.88 -15.55 -11.38
N GLU A 143 8.12 -15.09 -10.38
CA GLU A 143 7.92 -13.67 -10.09
C GLU A 143 7.88 -13.44 -8.57
N MET A 144 8.30 -12.26 -8.12
CA MET A 144 8.11 -11.84 -6.72
C MET A 144 6.70 -11.25 -6.56
N ARG A 145 5.89 -11.87 -5.69
CA ARG A 145 4.49 -11.54 -5.44
C ARG A 145 4.27 -11.13 -3.99
N MET A 146 3.10 -10.60 -3.71
CA MET A 146 2.63 -10.34 -2.35
C MET A 146 1.63 -11.42 -1.96
N ALA A 147 2.00 -12.31 -1.04
CA ALA A 147 1.18 -13.48 -0.68
C ALA A 147 1.29 -13.80 0.81
N HIS A 148 0.17 -14.18 1.42
CA HIS A 148 0.07 -14.37 2.87
C HIS A 148 0.41 -15.80 3.22
N LEU A 149 1.62 -16.05 3.71
CA LEU A 149 2.07 -17.41 4.02
C LEU A 149 2.74 -17.49 5.41
N GLY A 150 2.28 -18.44 6.22
CA GLY A 150 2.77 -18.65 7.58
C GLY A 150 3.95 -19.62 7.71
N SER A 151 4.36 -20.28 6.64
CA SER A 151 5.39 -21.34 6.66
C SER A 151 6.23 -21.34 5.37
N THR A 152 7.24 -22.20 5.26
CA THR A 152 8.12 -22.32 4.08
C THR A 152 7.45 -22.89 2.81
N ILE A 153 6.15 -23.14 2.85
CA ILE A 153 5.40 -23.79 1.77
C ILE A 153 4.60 -22.73 1.01
N ASP A 154 4.72 -22.73 -0.31
CA ASP A 154 4.12 -21.78 -1.26
C ASP A 154 2.62 -22.00 -1.56
N LEU A 155 1.92 -22.81 -0.75
CA LEU A 155 0.57 -23.31 -1.04
C LEU A 155 -0.51 -22.23 -1.26
N GLU A 156 -0.28 -21.01 -0.76
CA GLU A 156 -1.21 -19.87 -0.84
C GLU A 156 -0.64 -18.75 -1.73
N CYS A 157 0.45 -19.00 -2.47
CA CYS A 157 0.94 -18.12 -3.52
C CYS A 157 0.35 -18.54 -4.88
N SER A 158 -0.17 -17.57 -5.63
CA SER A 158 -0.96 -17.76 -6.84
C SER A 158 -0.45 -16.89 -7.98
N VAL A 159 -0.62 -17.35 -9.23
CA VAL A 159 -0.35 -16.53 -10.43
C VAL A 159 -1.20 -15.25 -10.49
N TYR A 160 -2.30 -15.22 -9.74
CA TYR A 160 -3.19 -14.06 -9.63
C TYR A 160 -2.85 -13.13 -8.48
N ASP A 161 -1.95 -13.53 -7.57
CA ASP A 161 -1.48 -12.64 -6.52
C ASP A 161 -0.71 -11.49 -7.13
N ARG A 162 -0.89 -10.32 -6.54
CA ARG A 162 -0.33 -9.09 -7.07
C ARG A 162 1.20 -9.14 -6.99
N LEU A 163 1.86 -8.59 -8.01
CA LEU A 163 3.31 -8.50 -8.02
C LEU A 163 3.80 -7.56 -6.90
N PHE A 164 4.92 -7.92 -6.29
CA PHE A 164 5.61 -7.04 -5.33
C PHE A 164 5.92 -5.68 -5.96
N SER A 165 6.39 -5.70 -7.22
CA SER A 165 6.68 -4.48 -7.98
C SER A 165 5.48 -3.55 -8.12
N ASP A 166 4.27 -4.08 -8.31
CA ASP A 166 3.04 -3.28 -8.39
C ASP A 166 2.68 -2.64 -7.06
N GLY A 167 2.91 -3.34 -5.94
CA GLY A 167 2.70 -2.80 -4.60
C GLY A 167 3.65 -1.64 -4.29
N ILE A 168 4.94 -1.82 -4.59
CA ILE A 168 5.95 -0.76 -4.46
C ILE A 168 5.62 0.43 -5.36
N LYS A 169 5.22 0.17 -6.61
CA LYS A 169 4.81 1.22 -7.54
C LYS A 169 3.64 2.03 -7.01
N GLU A 170 2.62 1.39 -6.45
CA GLU A 170 1.46 2.10 -5.89
C GLU A 170 1.85 3.06 -4.76
N ILE A 171 2.70 2.62 -3.83
CA ILE A 171 3.20 3.47 -2.75
C ILE A 171 4.02 4.63 -3.32
N ALA A 172 4.90 4.36 -4.30
CA ALA A 172 5.71 5.37 -4.95
C ALA A 172 4.87 6.41 -5.72
N ASP A 173 3.86 5.96 -6.47
CA ASP A 173 2.93 6.83 -7.17
C ASP A 173 2.21 7.77 -6.18
N TRP A 174 1.74 7.24 -5.04
CA TRP A 174 1.13 8.03 -3.99
C TRP A 174 2.08 9.08 -3.39
N ILE A 175 3.34 8.71 -3.11
CA ILE A 175 4.37 9.63 -2.61
C ILE A 175 4.64 10.77 -3.61
N ASN A 176 4.59 10.46 -4.91
CA ASN A 176 4.85 11.41 -5.98
C ASN A 176 3.68 12.36 -6.28
N LEU A 177 2.51 12.15 -5.68
CA LEU A 177 1.40 13.09 -5.80
C LEU A 177 1.76 14.46 -5.18
N PRO A 178 1.26 15.57 -5.77
CA PRO A 178 1.44 16.90 -5.18
C PRO A 178 0.98 16.94 -3.72
N GLY A 179 1.84 17.40 -2.83
CA GLY A 179 1.56 17.49 -1.39
C GLY A 179 2.01 16.29 -0.55
N ASN A 180 2.35 15.15 -1.18
CA ASN A 180 2.77 13.93 -0.47
C ASN A 180 4.29 13.70 -0.43
N GLY A 181 5.06 14.45 -1.21
CA GLY A 181 6.50 14.23 -1.38
C GLY A 181 7.37 14.38 -0.13
N GLU A 182 6.81 14.93 0.95
CA GLU A 182 7.47 15.06 2.27
C GLU A 182 6.90 14.11 3.34
N GLU A 183 5.90 13.30 2.98
CA GLU A 183 5.30 12.31 3.87
C GLU A 183 6.29 11.18 4.13
N MET A 184 6.45 10.83 5.41
CA MET A 184 7.36 9.77 5.86
C MET A 184 6.66 8.42 5.78
N VAL A 185 7.22 7.46 5.04
CA VAL A 185 6.63 6.13 4.86
C VAL A 185 7.61 5.05 5.30
N LYS A 186 7.13 4.11 6.12
CA LYS A 186 7.82 2.87 6.48
C LYS A 186 7.23 1.72 5.67
N ILE A 187 8.08 0.90 5.09
CA ILE A 187 7.68 -0.40 4.50
C ILE A 187 8.35 -1.49 5.31
N TYR A 188 7.55 -2.36 5.91
CA TYR A 188 8.02 -3.53 6.63
C TYR A 188 7.94 -4.77 5.73
N MET A 189 9.08 -5.41 5.52
CA MET A 189 9.21 -6.62 4.72
C MET A 189 9.20 -7.84 5.64
N ASN A 190 8.15 -8.64 5.54
CA ASN A 190 7.87 -9.79 6.39
C ASN A 190 8.19 -11.11 5.67
N GLU A 191 9.40 -11.20 5.12
CA GLU A 191 9.87 -12.40 4.46
C GLU A 191 10.10 -13.55 5.46
N LYS A 192 9.57 -14.74 5.12
CA LYS A 192 9.58 -15.89 6.04
C LYS A 192 10.84 -16.74 5.97
N PHE A 193 11.50 -16.80 4.82
CA PHE A 193 12.75 -17.54 4.62
C PHE A 193 13.54 -16.96 3.44
N ASP A 194 14.80 -17.40 3.24
CA ASP A 194 15.60 -16.98 2.09
C ASP A 194 15.08 -17.56 0.76
N GLN A 195 14.38 -16.72 -0.02
CA GLN A 195 13.85 -17.09 -1.33
C GLN A 195 14.84 -16.78 -2.47
N GLY A 196 16.03 -16.27 -2.16
CA GLY A 196 16.95 -15.68 -3.12
C GLY A 196 16.30 -14.53 -3.90
N ASN A 197 16.63 -14.42 -5.19
CA ASN A 197 16.01 -13.47 -6.11
C ASN A 197 16.07 -12.00 -5.63
N ASP A 198 17.17 -11.61 -5.00
CA ASP A 198 17.40 -10.26 -4.47
C ASP A 198 17.06 -9.15 -5.49
N ASP A 199 17.37 -9.37 -6.77
CA ASP A 199 17.07 -8.42 -7.84
C ASP A 199 15.56 -8.20 -8.03
N SER A 200 14.72 -9.21 -7.77
CA SER A 200 13.26 -9.09 -7.87
C SER A 200 12.66 -8.24 -6.75
N VAL A 201 13.39 -8.04 -5.65
CA VAL A 201 13.03 -7.11 -4.58
C VAL A 201 13.73 -5.76 -4.78
N ASN A 202 15.04 -5.76 -5.01
CA ASN A 202 15.84 -4.54 -5.09
C ASN A 202 15.54 -3.70 -6.35
N ASN A 203 15.22 -4.32 -7.50
CA ASN A 203 14.94 -3.57 -8.73
C ASN A 203 13.68 -2.68 -8.60
N PRO A 204 12.51 -3.17 -8.16
CA PRO A 204 11.36 -2.28 -7.95
C PRO A 204 11.61 -1.15 -6.95
N LEU A 205 12.37 -1.40 -5.88
CA LEU A 205 12.73 -0.37 -4.91
C LEU A 205 13.59 0.72 -5.54
N ARG A 206 14.62 0.33 -6.31
CA ARG A 206 15.44 1.26 -7.08
C ARG A 206 14.61 2.05 -8.08
N ASP A 207 13.82 1.35 -8.89
CA ASP A 207 13.19 1.90 -10.08
C ASP A 207 12.04 2.85 -9.73
N TYR A 208 11.30 2.58 -8.64
CA TYR A 208 10.15 3.40 -8.25
C TYR A 208 10.43 4.39 -7.11
N MET A 209 11.34 4.08 -6.18
CA MET A 209 11.60 4.94 -5.00
C MET A 209 13.00 5.56 -5.02
N GLY A 210 14.01 4.82 -5.49
CA GLY A 210 15.36 5.34 -5.73
C GLY A 210 15.94 6.12 -4.54
N GLU A 211 16.36 7.36 -4.78
CA GLU A 211 17.04 8.22 -3.80
C GLU A 211 16.20 8.59 -2.57
N ARG A 212 14.87 8.43 -2.66
CA ARG A 212 13.94 8.69 -1.55
C ARG A 212 14.14 7.76 -0.37
N ILE A 213 14.72 6.58 -0.60
CA ILE A 213 14.99 5.58 0.42
C ILE A 213 16.19 6.03 1.26
N LEU A 214 16.03 6.07 2.58
CA LEU A 214 17.15 6.06 3.51
C LEU A 214 17.72 4.64 3.55
N THR A 215 18.87 4.43 2.93
CA THR A 215 19.51 3.11 2.83
C THR A 215 20.37 2.80 4.06
N PRO A 216 20.75 1.53 4.28
CA PRO A 216 21.75 1.18 5.29
C PRO A 216 23.09 1.91 5.09
N ALA A 217 23.49 2.14 3.85
CA ALA A 217 24.69 2.91 3.51
C ALA A 217 24.55 4.39 3.92
N ASP A 218 23.40 5.02 3.69
CA ASP A 218 23.13 6.38 4.16
C ASP A 218 23.23 6.48 5.68
N LEU A 219 22.58 5.56 6.38
CA LEU A 219 22.59 5.53 7.85
C LEU A 219 24.01 5.45 8.40
N LYS A 220 24.84 4.56 7.84
CA LYS A 220 26.23 4.39 8.25
C LYS A 220 27.11 5.59 7.86
N ASN A 221 27.08 5.99 6.60
CA ASN A 221 28.09 6.90 6.03
C ASN A 221 27.73 8.38 6.23
N THR A 222 26.44 8.71 6.25
CA THR A 222 25.95 10.09 6.37
C THR A 222 25.58 10.43 7.80
N TYR A 223 24.96 9.49 8.52
CA TYR A 223 24.43 9.72 9.86
C TYR A 223 25.22 9.02 10.98
N GLY A 224 26.38 8.44 10.67
CA GLY A 224 27.27 7.82 11.66
C GLY A 224 26.63 6.64 12.41
N GLY A 225 25.68 5.94 11.76
CA GLY A 225 24.91 4.84 12.34
C GLY A 225 23.75 5.29 13.24
N GLN A 226 23.49 6.59 13.39
CA GLN A 226 22.37 7.10 14.18
C GLN A 226 21.16 7.37 13.29
N TRP A 227 19.97 6.97 13.74
CA TRP A 227 18.74 7.23 13.00
C TRP A 227 18.46 8.74 12.90
N PRO A 228 18.33 9.29 11.67
CA PRO A 228 18.02 10.70 11.50
C PRO A 228 16.59 11.02 11.91
N THR A 229 16.32 12.31 12.12
CA THR A 229 14.95 12.82 12.31
C THR A 229 14.24 12.98 10.95
N PRO A 230 12.89 12.95 10.91
CA PRO A 230 12.15 13.32 9.71
C PRO A 230 12.60 14.64 9.07
N ARG A 231 12.93 15.67 9.87
CA ARG A 231 13.45 16.94 9.36
C ARG A 231 14.74 16.76 8.56
N GLN A 232 15.68 15.98 9.09
CA GLN A 232 16.96 15.70 8.45
C GLN A 232 16.78 14.87 7.18
N MET A 233 15.85 13.90 7.20
CA MET A 233 15.51 13.09 6.03
C MET A 233 14.92 13.94 4.91
N ARG A 234 13.91 14.80 5.20
CA ARG A 234 13.33 15.72 4.19
C ARG A 234 14.40 16.61 3.55
N LYS A 235 15.30 17.17 4.36
CA LYS A 235 16.41 17.99 3.87
C LYS A 235 17.35 17.22 2.92
N ALA A 236 17.48 15.92 3.10
CA ALA A 236 18.26 15.03 2.24
C ALA A 236 17.46 14.48 1.04
N GLY A 237 16.21 14.89 0.84
CA GLY A 237 15.34 14.35 -0.20
C GLY A 237 14.83 12.93 0.09
N LYS A 238 14.92 12.49 1.35
CA LYS A 238 14.57 11.14 1.79
C LYS A 238 13.27 11.16 2.57
N ASN A 239 12.41 10.19 2.29
CA ASN A 239 11.12 10.07 2.98
C ASN A 239 10.61 8.62 3.06
N VAL A 240 11.43 7.63 2.71
CA VAL A 240 11.09 6.21 2.80
C VAL A 240 12.14 5.47 3.64
N VAL A 241 11.69 4.61 4.55
CA VAL A 241 12.53 3.60 5.20
C VAL A 241 11.95 2.23 4.95
N ILE A 242 12.78 1.29 4.54
CA ILE A 242 12.40 -0.10 4.29
C ILE A 242 13.17 -0.96 5.24
N ALA A 243 12.49 -1.90 5.88
CA ALA A 243 13.09 -2.63 6.97
C ALA A 243 12.48 -4.03 7.10
N THR A 244 13.27 -5.00 7.56
CA THR A 244 12.84 -6.38 7.78
C THR A 244 13.23 -6.84 9.18
N GLY A 245 12.42 -7.72 9.78
CA GLY A 245 12.62 -8.29 11.12
C GLY A 245 12.58 -9.81 11.09
N SER A 246 12.92 -10.44 12.22
CA SER A 246 12.83 -11.90 12.34
C SER A 246 11.37 -12.34 12.39
N THR A 247 10.99 -13.20 11.46
CA THR A 247 9.62 -13.70 11.34
C THR A 247 9.47 -15.07 12.01
N ALA A 248 8.30 -15.35 12.59
CA ALA A 248 7.95 -16.63 13.21
C ALA A 248 8.94 -17.19 14.29
N GLY A 249 9.77 -16.33 14.89
CA GLY A 249 10.73 -16.74 15.93
C GLY A 249 11.96 -17.50 15.42
N SER A 250 12.25 -17.45 14.11
CA SER A 250 13.45 -18.07 13.52
C SER A 250 14.76 -17.36 13.92
N GLY A 251 14.70 -16.07 14.22
CA GLY A 251 15.88 -15.21 14.42
C GLY A 251 16.55 -14.79 13.12
N GLU A 252 16.07 -15.27 11.96
CA GLU A 252 16.65 -14.98 10.65
C GLU A 252 16.04 -13.72 10.04
N VAL A 253 16.84 -12.95 9.31
CA VAL A 253 16.45 -11.65 8.74
C VAL A 253 16.97 -11.54 7.33
N TYR A 254 16.11 -11.11 6.39
CA TYR A 254 16.36 -11.13 4.95
C TYR A 254 16.43 -9.71 4.36
N PRO A 255 17.61 -9.05 4.39
CA PRO A 255 17.74 -7.66 3.93
C PRO A 255 18.05 -7.54 2.42
N HIS A 256 18.02 -8.64 1.66
CA HIS A 256 18.40 -8.69 0.24
C HIS A 256 19.70 -7.94 -0.10
N GLY A 257 20.81 -8.39 0.50
CA GLY A 257 22.13 -7.76 0.36
C GLY A 257 22.34 -6.46 1.16
N GLY A 258 21.32 -5.95 1.87
CA GLY A 258 21.43 -4.72 2.65
C GLY A 258 21.58 -3.46 1.81
N VAL A 259 21.08 -3.49 0.57
CA VAL A 259 21.16 -2.37 -0.37
C VAL A 259 20.18 -1.26 0.02
N TYR A 260 18.90 -1.62 0.18
CA TYR A 260 17.81 -0.68 0.53
C TYR A 260 17.18 -0.97 1.89
N ILE A 261 17.30 -2.21 2.38
CA ILE A 261 16.49 -2.73 3.48
C ILE A 261 17.33 -2.80 4.76
N HIS A 262 16.84 -2.16 5.82
CA HIS A 262 17.45 -2.22 7.15
C HIS A 262 17.08 -3.51 7.88
N LYS A 263 18.03 -4.04 8.66
CA LYS A 263 17.71 -5.06 9.67
C LYS A 263 17.13 -4.39 10.90
N ILE A 264 15.92 -4.78 11.27
CA ILE A 264 15.23 -4.28 12.46
C ILE A 264 15.67 -5.06 13.70
N TYR A 265 15.80 -4.33 14.81
CA TYR A 265 16.01 -4.89 16.16
C TYR A 265 14.93 -4.47 17.18
N TRP A 266 13.85 -3.79 16.78
CA TRP A 266 12.75 -3.49 17.69
C TRP A 266 11.85 -4.72 17.88
N GLU A 267 11.53 -5.01 19.14
CA GLU A 267 10.58 -6.05 19.53
C GLU A 267 9.15 -5.50 19.37
N ASP A 268 8.29 -6.26 18.69
CA ASP A 268 6.85 -6.02 18.76
C ASP A 268 6.38 -6.24 20.19
N LEU A 269 6.29 -5.16 20.95
CA LEU A 269 5.61 -5.18 22.24
C LEU A 269 4.12 -5.39 21.97
N GLN A 270 3.71 -6.66 21.88
CA GLN A 270 2.30 -7.03 22.01
C GLN A 270 1.86 -6.57 23.40
N MET A 271 1.32 -5.36 23.50
CA MET A 271 0.61 -4.91 24.68
C MET A 271 -0.68 -5.74 24.77
N ARG A 272 -0.58 -6.94 25.36
CA ARG A 272 -1.74 -7.65 25.87
C ARG A 272 -2.36 -6.72 26.90
N TYR A 273 -3.50 -6.14 26.56
CA TYR A 273 -4.37 -5.54 27.56
C TYR A 273 -4.72 -6.64 28.56
N VAL A 274 -3.99 -6.70 29.67
CA VAL A 274 -4.39 -7.46 30.83
C VAL A 274 -5.71 -6.83 31.24
N ARG A 275 -6.82 -7.55 31.07
CA ARG A 275 -8.12 -7.17 31.63
C ARG A 275 -7.92 -7.02 33.13
N TYR A 276 -7.71 -5.80 33.61
CA TYR A 276 -7.98 -5.50 35.00
C TYR A 276 -9.49 -5.66 35.18
N GLN A 277 -9.88 -6.80 35.77
CA GLN A 277 -11.18 -6.89 36.43
C GLN A 277 -11.19 -5.79 37.49
N PHE A 278 -11.89 -4.70 37.20
CA PHE A 278 -12.34 -3.80 38.25
C PHE A 278 -13.28 -4.62 39.15
N LEU A 279 -12.75 -5.08 40.28
CA LEU A 279 -13.57 -5.52 41.39
C LEU A 279 -14.30 -4.27 41.89
N SER A 280 -15.60 -4.22 41.62
CA SER A 280 -16.51 -3.32 42.30
C SER A 280 -16.39 -3.53 43.82
N HIS A 281 -16.17 -2.45 44.56
CA HIS A 281 -16.57 -2.33 45.96
C HIS A 281 -17.72 -1.34 46.01
#